data_AF-A0A7C5BMV3-F1
#
_entry.id   AF-A0A7C5BMV3-F1
#
_cell.length_a   1.000
_cell.length_b   1.000
_cell.length_c   1.000
_cell.angle_alpha   90.00
_cell.angle_beta   90.00
_cell.angle_gamma   90.00
#
_symmetry.space_group_name_H-M   'P 1'
#
loop_
_entity.id
_entity.type
_entity.pdbx_description
1 polymer ?
#
loop_
_entity_poly.entity_id
_entity_poly.type
_entity_poly.pdbx_seq_one_letter_code
_entity_poly.pdbx_strand_id
1 'polypeptide(L)'
;MEHLADTKNRREKLLVCLILTILVFAALSHVTNNSFVAYDDDVYVTENPHVQSGITTDNIRWAFTTFRASNWHPLTWLSLMADAELY
;
A
#
# COMPACT_ATOMS: atom_id res chain seq x y z
N MET A 1 33.20 -33.41 4.30
CA MET A 1 32.70 -33.15 2.93
C MET A 1 31.24 -32.70 2.92
N GLU A 2 30.39 -33.22 3.81
CA GLU A 2 28.96 -32.88 3.94
C GLU A 2 28.68 -31.40 4.33
N HIS A 3 29.43 -30.84 5.28
CA HIS A 3 29.28 -29.45 5.74
C HIS A 3 29.58 -28.38 4.66
N LEU A 4 30.45 -28.68 3.69
CA LEU A 4 30.79 -27.73 2.61
C LEU A 4 29.69 -27.66 1.55
N ALA A 5 29.05 -28.80 1.26
CA ALA A 5 27.93 -28.89 0.32
C ALA A 5 26.69 -28.13 0.84
N ASP A 6 26.40 -28.20 2.13
CA ASP A 6 25.30 -27.46 2.76
C ASP A 6 25.49 -25.92 2.66
N THR A 7 26.69 -25.42 2.98
CA THR A 7 26.98 -23.98 2.84
C THR A 7 26.92 -23.48 1.40
N LYS A 8 27.30 -24.31 0.43
CA LYS A 8 27.20 -23.98 -1.00
C LYS A 8 25.74 -23.85 -1.43
N ASN A 9 24.91 -24.82 -1.08
CA ASN A 9 23.46 -24.80 -1.33
C ASN A 9 22.79 -23.59 -0.65
N ARG A 10 23.23 -23.20 0.54
CA ARG A 10 22.73 -22.00 1.23
C ARG A 10 23.08 -20.72 0.47
N ARG A 11 24.32 -20.58 -0.02
CA ARG A 11 24.76 -19.41 -0.79
C ARG A 11 24.01 -19.29 -2.12
N GLU A 12 23.83 -20.39 -2.84
CA GLU A 12 23.08 -20.42 -4.10
C GLU A 12 21.62 -20.00 -3.88
N LYS A 13 20.96 -20.51 -2.83
CA LYS A 13 19.60 -20.08 -2.46
C LYS A 13 19.53 -18.59 -2.14
N LEU A 14 20.48 -18.06 -1.36
CA LEU A 14 20.54 -16.63 -1.04
C LEU A 14 20.75 -15.77 -2.29
N LEU A 15 21.60 -16.21 -3.23
CA LEU A 15 21.81 -15.52 -4.50
C LEU A 15 20.54 -15.51 -5.35
N VAL A 16 19.82 -16.63 -5.44
CA VAL A 16 18.54 -16.70 -6.13
C VAL A 16 17.53 -15.76 -5.49
N CYS A 17 17.39 -15.78 -4.15
CA CYS A 17 16.51 -14.85 -3.44
C CYS A 17 16.88 -13.38 -3.72
N LEU A 18 18.16 -13.04 -3.68
CA LEU A 18 18.63 -11.68 -3.94
C LEU A 18 18.32 -11.23 -5.37
N ILE A 19 18.58 -12.08 -6.36
CA ILE A 19 18.26 -11.80 -7.77
C ILE A 19 16.76 -11.58 -7.94
N LEU A 20 15.93 -12.45 -7.37
CA LEU A 20 14.48 -12.32 -7.42
C LEU A 20 14.01 -11.01 -6.79
N THR A 21 14.54 -10.64 -5.63
CA THR A 21 14.24 -9.36 -4.99
C THR A 21 14.59 -8.19 -5.91
N ILE A 22 15.80 -8.17 -6.48
CA ILE A 22 16.24 -7.10 -7.39
C ILE A 22 15.32 -7.02 -8.61
N LEU A 23 14.94 -8.17 -9.21
CA LEU A 23 14.05 -8.20 -10.35
C LEU A 23 12.65 -7.66 -10.02
N VAL A 24 12.10 -7.98 -8.85
CA VAL A 24 10.81 -7.43 -8.39
C VAL A 24 10.91 -5.92 -8.21
N PHE A 25 11.95 -5.41 -7.55
CA PHE A 25 12.15 -3.96 -7.38
C PHE A 25 12.33 -3.25 -8.72
N ALA A 26 13.11 -3.83 -9.64
CA ALA A 26 13.29 -3.24 -10.97
C ALA A 26 11.97 -3.18 -11.75
N ALA A 27 11.19 -4.26 -11.75
CA ALA A 27 9.89 -4.33 -12.42
C ALA A 27 8.86 -3.36 -11.83
N LEU A 28 8.87 -3.16 -10.51
CA LEU A 28 7.92 -2.29 -9.79
C LEU A 28 8.42 -0.86 -9.57
N SER A 29 9.65 -0.54 -9.97
CA SER A 29 10.28 0.78 -9.72
C SER A 29 9.43 1.96 -10.22
N HIS A 30 8.76 1.78 -11.37
CA HIS A 30 7.95 2.83 -11.97
C HIS A 30 6.66 3.14 -11.21
N VAL A 31 6.16 2.21 -10.38
CA VAL A 31 4.91 2.39 -9.62
C VAL A 31 4.96 3.62 -8.73
N THR A 32 6.14 3.99 -8.23
CA THR A 32 6.35 5.17 -7.38
C THR A 32 6.11 6.51 -8.08
N ASN A 33 6.06 6.55 -9.41
CA ASN A 33 5.86 7.78 -10.19
C ASN A 33 4.48 7.85 -10.87
N ASN A 34 3.62 6.86 -10.64
CA ASN A 34 2.28 6.86 -11.21
C ASN A 34 1.36 7.81 -10.44
N SER A 35 0.53 8.55 -11.16
CA SER A 35 -0.55 9.35 -10.57
C SER A 35 -1.80 8.50 -10.34
N PHE A 36 -2.75 9.05 -9.57
CA PHE A 36 -4.10 8.50 -9.44
C PHE A 36 -4.77 8.29 -10.80
N VAL A 37 -5.55 7.22 -10.92
CA VAL A 37 -6.30 6.82 -12.10
C VAL A 37 -7.78 7.06 -11.84
N ALA A 38 -8.50 7.59 -12.83
CA ALA A 38 -9.95 7.86 -12.74
C ALA A 38 -10.79 6.57 -12.85
N TYR A 39 -10.64 5.67 -11.88
CA TYR A 39 -11.47 4.48 -11.74
C TYR A 39 -12.29 4.53 -10.44
N ASP A 40 -11.59 4.70 -9.32
CA ASP A 40 -12.18 4.83 -7.98
C ASP A 40 -11.46 5.88 -7.12
N ASP A 41 -10.27 6.33 -7.52
CA ASP A 41 -9.47 7.29 -6.78
C ASP A 41 -10.19 8.63 -6.55
N ASP A 42 -11.07 9.05 -7.46
CA ASP A 42 -11.94 10.22 -7.29
C ASP A 42 -12.89 10.04 -6.09
N VAL A 43 -13.54 8.89 -6.01
CA VAL A 43 -14.51 8.60 -4.94
C VAL A 43 -13.83 8.40 -3.59
N TYR A 44 -12.68 7.71 -3.56
CA TYR A 44 -12.01 7.32 -2.33
C TYR A 44 -11.04 8.37 -1.80
N VAL A 45 -10.34 9.09 -2.68
CA VAL A 45 -9.20 9.93 -2.31
C VAL A 45 -9.38 11.38 -2.74
N THR A 46 -9.36 11.67 -4.05
CA THR A 46 -9.16 13.05 -4.54
C THR A 46 -10.40 13.94 -4.41
N GLU A 47 -11.62 13.39 -4.56
CA GLU A 47 -12.89 14.13 -4.40
C GLU A 47 -13.63 13.77 -3.10
N ASN A 48 -12.91 13.20 -2.12
CA ASN A 48 -13.47 12.89 -0.81
C ASN A 48 -13.02 13.91 0.25
N PRO A 49 -13.84 14.93 0.57
CA PRO A 49 -13.44 15.96 1.54
C PRO A 49 -13.19 15.42 2.94
N HIS A 50 -13.81 14.30 3.33
CA HIS A 50 -13.54 13.67 4.63
C HIS A 50 -12.15 13.02 4.68
N VAL A 51 -11.67 12.50 3.56
CA VAL A 51 -10.30 11.95 3.47
C VAL A 51 -9.28 13.08 3.36
N GLN A 52 -9.53 14.05 2.47
CA GLN A 52 -8.63 15.21 2.25
C GLN A 52 -8.46 16.11 3.48
N SER A 53 -9.40 16.08 4.43
CA SER A 53 -9.31 16.86 5.68
C SER A 53 -8.69 16.09 6.85
N GLY A 54 -8.21 14.87 6.64
CA GLY A 54 -7.45 14.10 7.63
C GLY A 54 -8.27 13.56 8.80
N ILE A 55 -7.59 13.21 9.89
CA ILE A 55 -8.19 12.58 11.06
C ILE A 55 -8.77 13.67 11.98
N THR A 56 -10.08 13.85 11.89
CA THR A 56 -10.86 14.70 12.80
C THR A 56 -11.93 13.89 13.53
N THR A 57 -12.42 14.39 14.66
CA THR A 57 -13.52 13.71 15.39
C THR A 57 -14.76 13.51 14.51
N ASP A 58 -15.08 14.48 13.65
CA ASP A 58 -16.20 14.40 12.71
C ASP A 58 -15.94 13.36 11.62
N ASN A 59 -14.72 13.28 11.08
CA ASN A 59 -14.35 12.30 10.06
C ASN A 59 -14.29 10.88 10.62
N ILE A 60 -13.86 10.70 11.87
CA ILE A 60 -13.94 9.41 12.56
C ILE A 60 -15.39 8.97 12.66
N ARG A 61 -16.29 9.85 13.11
CA ARG A 61 -17.73 9.52 13.18
C ARG A 61 -18.26 9.15 11.80
N TRP A 62 -17.94 9.96 10.79
CA TRP A 62 -18.35 9.72 9.41
C TRP A 62 -17.89 8.35 8.90
N ALA A 63 -16.63 7.98 9.14
CA ALA A 63 -16.05 6.71 8.70
C ALA A 63 -16.84 5.49 9.19
N PHE A 64 -17.38 5.54 10.42
CA PHE A 64 -18.16 4.44 10.99
C PHE A 64 -19.64 4.42 10.59
N THR A 65 -20.14 5.50 9.97
CA THR A 65 -21.56 5.61 9.58
C THR A 65 -21.80 5.62 8.08
N THR A 66 -20.77 5.88 7.27
CA THR A 66 -20.88 6.05 5.82
C THR A 66 -20.90 4.72 5.07
N PHE A 67 -21.62 4.71 3.94
CA PHE A 67 -21.57 3.66 2.91
C PHE A 67 -21.12 4.26 1.56
N ARG A 68 -20.33 5.36 1.59
CA ARG A 68 -19.74 5.95 0.38
C ARG A 68 -19.00 4.87 -0.41
N ALA A 69 -19.10 4.91 -1.73
CA ALA A 69 -18.62 3.86 -2.62
C ALA A 69 -19.28 2.47 -2.42
N SER A 70 -20.50 2.43 -1.89
CA SER A 70 -21.33 1.22 -1.71
C SER A 70 -20.76 0.17 -0.75
N ASN A 71 -19.73 0.50 0.03
CA ASN A 71 -19.08 -0.40 0.96
C ASN A 71 -19.05 0.23 2.37
N TRP A 72 -19.12 -0.60 3.41
CA TRP A 72 -18.87 -0.18 4.80
C TRP A 72 -17.48 -0.65 5.24
N HIS A 73 -16.55 0.29 5.38
CA HIS A 73 -15.14 0.01 5.69
C HIS A 73 -14.49 1.17 6.46
N PRO A 74 -14.86 1.36 7.74
CA PRO A 74 -14.36 2.46 8.55
C PRO A 74 -12.83 2.52 8.65
N LEU A 75 -12.17 1.36 8.78
CA LEU A 75 -10.71 1.32 8.90
C LEU A 75 -9.99 1.76 7.61
N THR A 76 -10.55 1.47 6.44
CA THR A 76 -10.02 1.96 5.17
C THR A 76 -10.13 3.48 5.10
N TRP A 77 -11.26 4.06 5.55
CA TRP A 77 -11.41 5.52 5.57
C TRP A 77 -10.39 6.19 6.50
N LEU A 78 -10.19 5.64 7.70
CA LEU A 78 -9.17 6.15 8.64
C LEU A 78 -7.76 6.01 8.08
N SER A 79 -7.47 4.92 7.38
CA SER A 79 -6.17 4.72 6.72
C SER A 79 -5.92 5.76 5.64
N LEU A 80 -6.92 6.05 4.80
CA LEU A 80 -6.79 7.07 3.75
C LEU A 80 -6.66 8.49 4.32
N MET A 81 -7.38 8.79 5.42
CA MET A 81 -7.21 10.06 6.14
C MET A 81 -5.80 10.21 6.72
N ALA A 82 -5.26 9.14 7.31
CA ALA A 82 -3.89 9.13 7.81
C ALA A 82 -2.88 9.32 6.68
N ASP A 83 -3.10 8.65 5.55
CA ASP A 83 -2.24 8.76 4.37
C ASP A 83 -2.20 10.21 3.85
N ALA A 84 -3.37 10.87 3.75
CA ALA A 84 -3.49 12.26 3.35
C ALA A 84 -2.85 13.28 4.32
N GLU A 85 -2.55 12.89 5.57
CA GLU A 85 -1.79 13.72 6.51
C GLU A 85 -0.29 13.51 6.42
N LEU A 86 0.15 12.34 5.93
CA LEU A 86 1.54 11.93 5.89
C LEU A 86 2.23 12.20 4.56
N TYR A 87 1.47 12.27 3.47
CA TYR A 87 1.95 12.41 2.08
C TYR A 87 1.21 13.54 1.35
#